data_AF-A0A177EA59-F1
#
_entry.id   AF-A0A177EA59-F1
#
_cell.length_a   1.000
_cell.length_b   1.000
_cell.length_c   1.000
_cell.angle_alpha   90.00
_cell.angle_beta   90.00
_cell.angle_gamma   90.00
#
_symmetry.space_group_name_H-M   'P 1'
#
loop_
_entity.id
_entity.type
_entity.pdbx_description
1 polymer ?
#
loop_
_entity_poly.entity_id
_entity_poly.type
_entity_poly.pdbx_seq_one_letter_code
_entity_poly.pdbx_strand_id
1 'polypeptide(L)'
;MNHTEEVAQTNNRMALRTAILAVSDINPESLNSELEKVLRLAKSLEEVTLEESEFISLIMLFNHTLSSTLALRIFKVLQSVLLTETQIMSFFDWNNRIDSPENIHKCINWSFLDKTVGMKRHYVMFLKRSLRSYRMIIPDVVRTFLLLLDDEDIIIRTRSYRELMRILKQEYHGWGRAQRREFRKRVAYFGPERLSILKAEYLGLRAKAREVRIEITPINDMFKIYVRLGHKIRKKPITISITGKQTQSFTGHRKHTTIYCKLPHPPKCIVYHNQTILAQKD
;
A
#
# COMPACT_ATOMS: atom_id res chain seq x y z
N MET A 1 18.38 -2.74 28.13
CA MET A 1 17.79 -3.83 27.33
C MET A 1 18.12 -5.14 28.02
N ASN A 2 17.17 -6.07 28.14
CA ASN A 2 17.37 -7.32 28.85
C ASN A 2 18.21 -8.29 28.01
N HIS A 3 19.22 -8.91 28.61
CA HIS A 3 20.15 -9.84 27.95
C HIS A 3 19.43 -11.01 27.23
N THR A 4 18.26 -11.42 27.75
CA THR A 4 17.36 -12.42 27.15
C THR A 4 16.69 -11.96 25.85
N GLU A 5 16.38 -10.67 25.70
CA GLU A 5 15.82 -10.12 24.46
C GLU A 5 16.88 -10.06 23.36
N GLU A 6 18.11 -9.78 23.73
CA GLU A 6 19.26 -9.68 22.82
C GLU A 6 19.66 -11.06 22.25
N VAL A 7 19.64 -12.09 23.09
CA VAL A 7 19.85 -13.50 22.66
C VAL A 7 18.69 -13.97 21.76
N ALA A 8 17.44 -13.64 22.10
CA ALA A 8 16.29 -13.98 21.27
C ALA A 8 16.33 -13.27 19.91
N GLN A 9 16.74 -12.00 19.86
CA GLN A 9 16.94 -11.27 18.61
C GLN A 9 18.06 -11.88 17.76
N THR A 10 19.17 -12.30 18.37
CA THR A 10 20.30 -12.94 17.69
C THR A 10 19.90 -14.28 17.09
N ASN A 11 19.19 -15.12 17.85
CA ASN A 11 18.68 -16.41 17.38
C ASN A 11 17.65 -16.26 16.26
N ASN A 12 16.74 -15.29 16.37
CA ASN A 12 15.74 -15.01 15.34
C ASN A 12 16.38 -14.41 14.07
N ARG A 13 17.44 -13.61 14.19
CA ARG A 13 18.24 -13.15 13.05
C ARG A 13 18.91 -14.34 12.37
N MET A 14 19.59 -15.20 13.11
CA MET A 14 20.24 -16.40 12.56
C MET A 14 19.23 -17.32 11.87
N ALA A 15 18.05 -17.53 12.46
CA ALA A 15 16.96 -18.30 11.84
C ALA A 15 16.46 -17.65 10.54
N LEU A 16 16.36 -16.32 10.48
CA LEU A 16 16.00 -15.59 9.26
C LEU A 16 17.05 -15.79 8.17
N ARG A 17 18.35 -15.68 8.50
CA ARG A 17 19.45 -15.90 7.55
C ARG A 17 19.43 -17.29 6.96
N THR A 18 19.38 -18.31 7.82
CA THR A 18 19.32 -19.72 7.42
C THR A 18 18.10 -19.97 6.54
N ALA A 19 16.95 -19.41 6.88
CA ALA A 19 15.75 -19.56 6.07
C ALA A 19 15.87 -18.85 4.72
N ILE A 20 16.47 -17.66 4.62
CA ILE A 20 16.70 -16.97 3.34
C ILE A 20 17.67 -17.75 2.45
N LEU A 21 18.77 -18.24 3.01
CA LEU A 21 19.76 -19.01 2.27
C LEU A 21 19.21 -20.38 1.83
N ALA A 22 18.41 -21.04 2.67
CA ALA A 22 17.77 -22.30 2.32
C ALA A 22 16.75 -22.14 1.18
N VAL A 23 16.07 -20.99 1.08
CA VAL A 23 15.11 -20.71 0.02
C VAL A 23 15.78 -20.69 -1.38
N SER A 24 17.10 -20.49 -1.48
CA SER A 24 17.85 -20.63 -2.75
C SER A 24 17.87 -22.07 -3.29
N ASP A 25 17.81 -23.07 -2.40
CA ASP A 25 18.08 -24.49 -2.72
C ASP A 25 16.85 -25.39 -2.55
N ILE A 26 15.67 -24.81 -2.27
CA ILE A 26 14.44 -25.56 -1.94
C ILE A 26 13.57 -25.79 -3.19
N ASN A 27 12.99 -27.00 -3.27
CA ASN A 27 11.96 -27.36 -4.24
C ASN A 27 10.75 -26.38 -4.17
N PRO A 28 10.26 -25.83 -5.30
CA PRO A 28 9.18 -24.84 -5.35
C PRO A 28 7.93 -25.13 -4.49
N GLU A 29 7.60 -26.39 -4.23
CA GLU A 29 6.44 -26.80 -3.43
C GLU A 29 6.57 -26.43 -1.93
N SER A 30 7.77 -26.55 -1.36
CA SER A 30 8.06 -26.26 0.05
C SER A 30 8.44 -24.79 0.31
N LEU A 31 8.72 -24.05 -0.76
CA LEU A 31 9.21 -22.69 -0.73
C LEU A 31 8.19 -21.70 -0.13
N ASN A 32 6.90 -21.92 -0.38
CA ASN A 32 5.83 -21.08 0.14
C ASN A 32 5.76 -21.12 1.67
N SER A 33 5.80 -22.31 2.28
CA SER A 33 5.76 -22.46 3.74
C SER A 33 6.97 -21.83 4.42
N GLU A 34 8.15 -21.94 3.82
CA GLU A 34 9.37 -21.33 4.37
C GLU A 34 9.35 -19.81 4.29
N LEU A 35 8.95 -19.24 3.15
CA LEU A 35 8.78 -17.78 3.05
C LEU A 35 7.73 -17.24 4.03
N GLU A 36 6.75 -18.06 4.43
CA GLU A 36 5.76 -17.68 5.44
C GLU A 36 6.34 -17.68 6.86
N LYS A 37 7.31 -18.55 7.14
CA LYS A 37 8.09 -18.51 8.39
C LYS A 37 9.02 -17.29 8.39
N VAL A 38 9.74 -17.06 7.30
CA VAL A 38 10.59 -15.86 7.08
C VAL A 38 9.77 -14.58 7.28
N LEU A 39 8.57 -14.50 6.70
CA LEU A 39 7.67 -13.35 6.84
C LEU A 39 7.19 -13.13 8.28
N ARG A 40 6.95 -14.20 9.03
CA ARG A 40 6.57 -14.10 10.44
C ARG A 40 7.75 -13.58 11.27
N LEU A 41 8.95 -14.15 11.08
CA LEU A 41 10.18 -13.74 11.75
C LEU A 41 10.54 -12.28 11.43
N ALA A 42 10.50 -11.89 10.15
CA ALA A 42 10.81 -10.52 9.71
C ALA A 42 9.80 -9.47 10.23
N LYS A 43 8.58 -9.88 10.60
CA LYS A 43 7.58 -8.98 11.21
C LYS A 43 7.69 -8.91 12.73
N SER A 44 8.17 -9.97 13.37
CA SER A 44 8.35 -10.01 14.82
C SER A 44 9.63 -9.32 15.29
N LEU A 45 10.56 -9.05 14.38
CA LEU A 45 11.80 -8.37 14.67
C LEU A 45 11.72 -6.90 14.20
N GLU A 46 11.89 -5.97 15.13
CA GLU A 46 12.13 -4.58 14.76
C GLU A 46 13.51 -4.45 14.11
N GLU A 47 13.57 -3.74 12.97
CA GLU A 47 14.81 -3.30 12.32
C GLU A 47 15.83 -4.41 12.00
N VAL A 48 15.40 -5.47 11.32
CA VAL A 48 16.34 -6.47 10.78
C VAL A 48 16.95 -5.99 9.48
N THR A 49 18.28 -5.89 9.43
CA THR A 49 19.04 -5.67 8.20
C THR A 49 19.35 -7.00 7.52
N LEU A 50 19.42 -6.97 6.20
CA LEU A 50 19.93 -8.10 5.40
C LEU A 50 21.40 -7.86 5.05
N GLU A 51 22.20 -8.92 5.07
CA GLU A 51 23.51 -8.89 4.42
C GLU A 51 23.35 -8.79 2.90
N GLU A 52 24.41 -8.35 2.22
CA GLU A 52 24.38 -8.15 0.76
C GLU A 52 24.14 -9.46 0.01
N SER A 53 24.75 -10.56 0.45
CA SER A 53 24.52 -11.90 -0.11
C SER A 53 23.06 -12.35 0.03
N GLU A 54 22.44 -12.14 1.20
CA GLU A 54 21.04 -12.46 1.46
C GLU A 54 20.08 -11.65 0.59
N PHE A 55 20.39 -10.36 0.45
CA PHE A 55 19.65 -9.47 -0.44
C PHE A 55 19.75 -9.94 -1.90
N ILE A 56 20.95 -10.25 -2.39
CA ILE A 56 21.17 -10.76 -3.74
C ILE A 56 20.41 -12.07 -3.96
N SER A 57 20.46 -13.03 -3.02
CA SER A 57 19.74 -14.30 -3.13
C SER A 57 18.23 -14.11 -3.21
N LEU A 58 17.63 -13.25 -2.39
CA LEU A 58 16.20 -12.93 -2.45
C LEU A 58 15.82 -12.30 -3.79
N ILE A 59 16.67 -11.40 -4.30
CA ILE A 59 16.46 -10.77 -5.58
C ILE A 59 16.56 -11.81 -6.71
N MET A 60 17.62 -12.62 -6.77
CA MET A 60 17.75 -13.68 -7.77
C MET A 60 16.52 -14.60 -7.78
N LEU A 61 16.13 -15.10 -6.62
CA LEU A 61 14.95 -15.94 -6.47
C LEU A 61 13.67 -15.26 -7.00
N PHE A 62 13.49 -13.99 -6.66
CA PHE A 62 12.36 -13.19 -7.13
C PHE A 62 12.28 -13.14 -8.67
N ASN A 63 13.42 -13.14 -9.34
CA ASN A 63 13.49 -13.02 -10.81
C ASN A 63 13.33 -14.34 -11.54
N HIS A 64 13.79 -15.43 -10.94
CA HIS A 64 13.57 -16.78 -11.45
C HIS A 64 12.15 -17.30 -11.14
N THR A 65 11.43 -16.62 -10.26
CA THR A 65 10.08 -17.02 -9.87
C THR A 65 9.04 -16.75 -10.97
N LEU A 66 8.48 -17.83 -11.52
CA LEU A 66 7.33 -17.77 -12.42
C LEU A 66 6.01 -17.52 -11.65
N SER A 67 5.90 -17.98 -10.39
CA SER A 67 4.70 -17.86 -9.56
C SER A 67 4.48 -16.45 -8.98
N SER A 68 3.34 -15.83 -9.30
CA SER A 68 2.97 -14.50 -8.77
C SER A 68 2.80 -14.48 -7.24
N THR A 69 2.32 -15.58 -6.65
CA THR A 69 2.16 -15.74 -5.19
C THR A 69 3.51 -15.73 -4.48
N LEU A 70 4.47 -16.43 -5.05
CA LEU A 70 5.82 -16.56 -4.49
C LEU A 70 6.58 -15.23 -4.60
N ALA A 71 6.51 -14.58 -5.78
CA ALA A 71 7.06 -13.24 -6.00
C ALA A 71 6.49 -12.24 -4.97
N LEU A 72 5.19 -12.31 -4.69
CA LEU A 72 4.54 -11.47 -3.69
C LEU A 72 5.04 -11.72 -2.27
N ARG A 73 5.32 -12.96 -1.90
CA ARG A 73 5.85 -13.30 -0.57
C ARG A 73 7.28 -12.79 -0.41
N ILE A 74 8.15 -13.01 -1.38
CA ILE A 74 9.53 -12.50 -1.38
C ILE A 74 9.52 -10.97 -1.27
N PHE A 75 8.67 -10.31 -2.06
CA PHE A 75 8.55 -8.86 -2.00
C PHE A 75 8.05 -8.35 -0.65
N LYS A 76 7.14 -9.08 0.03
CA LYS A 76 6.73 -8.75 1.39
C LYS A 76 7.87 -8.95 2.41
N VAL A 77 8.79 -9.89 2.20
CA VAL A 77 10.00 -10.01 3.04
C VAL A 77 10.89 -8.78 2.87
N LEU A 78 11.20 -8.39 1.63
CA LEU A 78 11.97 -7.18 1.32
C LEU A 78 11.34 -5.91 1.89
N GLN A 79 10.01 -5.87 1.98
CA GLN A 79 9.29 -4.78 2.62
C GLN A 79 9.37 -4.78 4.14
N SER A 80 9.62 -5.92 4.77
CA SER A 80 9.62 -6.08 6.22
C SER A 80 11.00 -5.79 6.82
N VAL A 81 12.08 -6.06 6.09
CA VAL A 81 13.47 -5.79 6.49
C VAL A 81 13.90 -4.34 6.22
N LEU A 82 14.96 -3.91 6.88
CA LEU A 82 15.64 -2.63 6.67
C LEU A 82 16.76 -2.85 5.65
N LEU A 83 16.55 -2.39 4.42
CA LEU A 83 17.60 -2.40 3.41
C LEU A 83 18.53 -1.21 3.61
N THR A 84 19.84 -1.41 3.41
CA THR A 84 20.83 -0.35 3.46
C THR A 84 20.66 0.63 2.30
N GLU A 85 21.29 1.81 2.40
CA GLU A 85 21.29 2.79 1.32
C GLU A 85 21.84 2.19 0.03
N THR A 86 22.94 1.44 0.11
CA THR A 86 23.55 0.74 -1.03
C THR A 86 22.58 -0.26 -1.65
N GLN A 87 21.94 -1.13 -0.85
CA GLN A 87 20.98 -2.12 -1.36
C GLN A 87 19.79 -1.46 -2.07
N ILE A 88 19.31 -0.32 -1.55
CA ILE A 88 18.21 0.43 -2.15
C ILE A 88 18.67 1.17 -3.42
N MET A 89 19.84 1.81 -3.37
CA MET A 89 20.44 2.47 -4.54
C MET A 89 20.65 1.45 -5.65
N SER A 90 21.18 0.27 -5.35
CA SER A 90 21.33 -0.80 -6.32
C SER A 90 19.96 -1.20 -6.86
N PHE A 91 18.95 -1.44 -6.01
CA PHE A 91 17.58 -1.69 -6.43
C PHE A 91 17.02 -0.66 -7.44
N PHE A 92 17.42 0.61 -7.33
CA PHE A 92 16.98 1.70 -8.22
C PHE A 92 17.86 1.95 -9.45
N ASP A 93 19.19 1.88 -9.32
CA ASP A 93 20.14 2.03 -10.44
C ASP A 93 19.86 0.95 -11.50
N TRP A 94 19.36 -0.22 -11.07
CA TRP A 94 18.88 -1.31 -11.93
C TRP A 94 17.58 -1.00 -12.69
N ASN A 95 16.71 -0.09 -12.21
CA ASN A 95 15.49 0.34 -12.93
C ASN A 95 15.80 1.35 -14.05
N ASN A 96 17.00 1.92 -14.05
CA ASN A 96 17.39 3.04 -14.89
C ASN A 96 18.39 2.68 -16.01
N ARG A 97 19.07 1.53 -15.92
CA ARG A 97 20.06 1.06 -16.91
C ARG A 97 19.57 -0.23 -17.58
N ILE A 98 18.87 -0.09 -18.69
CA ILE A 98 18.42 -1.22 -19.50
C ILE A 98 19.58 -1.86 -20.31
N ASP A 99 20.70 -1.14 -20.52
CA ASP A 99 21.71 -1.53 -21.55
C ASP A 99 23.18 -1.67 -21.08
N SER A 100 23.50 -2.00 -19.81
CA SER A 100 24.92 -2.22 -19.42
C SER A 100 25.23 -3.71 -19.27
N PRO A 101 25.97 -4.38 -20.17
CA PRO A 101 26.19 -5.84 -20.18
C PRO A 101 26.80 -6.46 -18.90
N GLU A 102 27.54 -5.70 -18.09
CA GLU A 102 28.61 -6.26 -17.24
C GLU A 102 28.31 -6.31 -15.73
N ASN A 103 27.11 -5.91 -15.28
CA ASN A 103 26.83 -5.86 -13.85
C ASN A 103 26.21 -7.17 -13.33
N ILE A 104 26.90 -7.83 -12.41
CA ILE A 104 26.47 -9.06 -11.68
C ILE A 104 25.11 -8.85 -10.97
N HIS A 105 24.73 -7.59 -10.77
CA HIS A 105 23.51 -7.14 -10.11
C HIS A 105 22.27 -7.01 -11.03
N LYS A 106 22.33 -7.52 -12.26
CA LYS A 106 21.30 -7.41 -13.32
C LYS A 106 19.95 -8.10 -13.09
N CYS A 107 19.69 -8.60 -11.90
CA CYS A 107 18.73 -9.69 -11.80
C CYS A 107 17.27 -9.20 -11.91
N ILE A 108 16.89 -7.99 -11.46
CA ILE A 108 15.46 -7.64 -11.28
C ILE A 108 14.66 -7.61 -12.60
N ASN A 109 13.86 -8.64 -12.82
CA ASN A 109 12.93 -8.75 -13.91
C ASN A 109 11.67 -7.92 -13.61
N TRP A 110 11.67 -6.66 -14.04
CA TRP A 110 10.59 -5.69 -13.82
C TRP A 110 9.24 -6.09 -14.42
N SER A 111 9.17 -7.14 -15.26
CA SER A 111 7.88 -7.71 -15.70
C SER A 111 6.99 -8.17 -14.54
N PHE A 112 7.53 -8.30 -13.32
CA PHE A 112 6.72 -8.53 -12.13
C PHE A 112 5.69 -7.41 -11.87
N LEU A 113 5.99 -6.17 -12.28
CA LEU A 113 5.04 -5.07 -12.17
C LEU A 113 3.82 -5.34 -13.04
N ASP A 114 3.99 -6.00 -14.19
CA ASP A 114 2.89 -6.35 -15.08
C ASP A 114 2.03 -7.52 -14.57
N LYS A 115 2.52 -8.31 -13.60
CA LYS A 115 1.85 -9.54 -13.16
C LYS A 115 0.53 -9.32 -12.41
N THR A 116 0.49 -8.47 -11.38
CA THR A 116 -0.74 -8.25 -10.59
C THR A 116 -0.83 -6.88 -9.92
N VAL A 117 -2.05 -6.36 -9.74
CA VAL A 117 -2.34 -5.17 -8.91
C VAL A 117 -1.80 -5.33 -7.48
N GLY A 118 -1.81 -6.55 -6.94
CA GLY A 118 -1.24 -6.87 -5.65
C GLY A 118 0.25 -6.54 -5.57
N MET A 119 1.03 -7.00 -6.56
CA MET A 119 2.47 -6.71 -6.67
C MET A 119 2.74 -5.21 -6.75
N LYS A 120 2.08 -4.50 -7.67
CA LYS A 120 2.21 -3.03 -7.82
C LYS A 120 1.89 -2.29 -6.53
N ARG A 121 0.83 -2.71 -5.82
CA ARG A 121 0.44 -2.13 -4.53
C ARG A 121 1.53 -2.29 -3.48
N HIS A 122 2.14 -3.48 -3.42
CA HIS A 122 3.26 -3.71 -2.53
C HIS A 122 4.46 -2.87 -2.98
N TYR A 123 4.81 -2.86 -4.25
CA TYR A 123 5.89 -2.01 -4.76
C TYR A 123 5.78 -0.54 -4.33
N VAL A 124 4.60 0.06 -4.47
CA VAL A 124 4.32 1.42 -3.97
C VAL A 124 4.58 1.57 -2.45
N MET A 125 4.24 0.57 -1.64
CA MET A 125 4.52 0.60 -0.20
C MET A 125 6.01 0.48 0.12
N PHE A 126 6.75 -0.31 -0.68
CA PHE A 126 8.21 -0.42 -0.58
C PHE A 126 8.87 0.93 -0.86
N LEU A 127 8.55 1.56 -2.00
CA LEU A 127 9.06 2.91 -2.36
C LEU A 127 8.82 3.93 -1.25
N LYS A 128 7.63 3.89 -0.65
CA LYS A 128 7.26 4.78 0.45
C LYS A 128 8.11 4.56 1.70
N ARG A 129 8.45 3.31 2.03
CA ARG A 129 9.31 2.99 3.17
C ARG A 129 10.73 3.50 2.90
N SER A 130 11.28 3.23 1.72
CA SER A 130 12.63 3.67 1.33
C SER A 130 12.80 5.20 1.44
N LEU A 131 11.79 5.98 1.01
CA LEU A 131 11.80 7.44 1.14
C LEU A 131 11.86 7.99 2.56
N ARG A 132 11.41 7.21 3.56
CA ARG A 132 11.51 7.63 4.97
C ARG A 132 12.93 7.49 5.48
N SER A 133 13.66 6.53 4.93
CA SER A 133 14.96 6.10 5.43
C SER A 133 16.11 6.81 4.71
N TYR A 134 15.96 7.14 3.42
CA TYR A 134 17.06 7.66 2.61
C TYR A 134 16.61 8.85 1.75
N ARG A 135 17.27 10.00 1.92
CA ARG A 135 16.99 11.21 1.13
C ARG A 135 17.70 11.21 -0.23
N MET A 136 18.83 10.52 -0.36
CA MET A 136 19.63 10.54 -1.58
C MET A 136 18.93 9.83 -2.76
N ILE A 137 18.10 8.81 -2.48
CA ILE A 137 17.34 8.02 -3.47
C ILE A 137 16.09 8.74 -4.01
N ILE A 138 15.76 9.94 -3.50
CA ILE A 138 14.52 10.65 -3.84
C ILE A 138 14.34 10.79 -5.37
N PRO A 139 15.37 11.14 -6.17
CA PRO A 139 15.22 11.25 -7.62
C PRO A 139 14.73 9.95 -8.29
N ASP A 140 15.28 8.80 -7.91
CA ASP A 140 14.93 7.50 -8.48
C ASP A 140 13.53 7.05 -8.07
N VAL A 141 13.16 7.30 -6.82
CA VAL A 141 11.81 7.02 -6.34
C VAL A 141 10.78 7.92 -7.04
N VAL A 142 11.10 9.20 -7.24
CA VAL A 142 10.24 10.14 -7.98
C VAL A 142 10.07 9.69 -9.42
N ARG A 143 11.15 9.29 -10.10
CA ARG A 143 11.08 8.73 -11.45
C ARG A 143 10.18 7.50 -11.50
N THR A 144 10.33 6.60 -10.54
CA THR A 144 9.50 5.39 -10.43
C THR A 144 8.02 5.74 -10.22
N PHE A 145 7.70 6.68 -9.32
CA PHE A 145 6.32 7.11 -9.13
C PHE A 145 5.72 7.77 -10.35
N LEU A 146 6.51 8.51 -11.13
CA LEU A 146 6.07 9.08 -12.41
C LEU A 146 5.68 7.97 -13.38
N LEU A 147 6.47 6.90 -13.54
CA LEU A 147 6.10 5.76 -14.39
C LEU A 147 4.77 5.12 -13.96
N LEU A 148 4.54 4.98 -12.66
CA LEU A 148 3.31 4.41 -12.12
C LEU A 148 2.08 5.34 -12.24
N LEU A 149 2.22 6.55 -12.78
CA LEU A 149 1.07 7.42 -13.08
C LEU A 149 0.33 6.99 -14.35
N ASP A 150 0.99 6.30 -15.28
CA ASP A 150 0.37 5.78 -16.51
C ASP A 150 -0.19 4.35 -16.33
N ASP A 151 -0.17 3.81 -15.10
CA ASP A 151 -0.67 2.46 -14.81
C ASP A 151 -2.16 2.30 -15.15
N GLU A 152 -2.62 1.16 -15.64
CA GLU A 152 -4.04 0.94 -15.94
C GLU A 152 -4.93 0.92 -14.69
N ASP A 153 -4.39 0.56 -13.52
CA ASP A 153 -5.16 0.47 -12.28
C ASP A 153 -5.26 1.82 -11.56
N ILE A 154 -6.49 2.31 -11.41
CA ILE A 154 -6.80 3.59 -10.74
C ILE A 154 -6.29 3.66 -9.29
N ILE A 155 -6.26 2.55 -8.55
CA ILE A 155 -5.76 2.51 -7.17
C ILE A 155 -4.24 2.70 -7.17
N ILE A 156 -3.53 2.12 -8.13
CA ILE A 156 -2.09 2.29 -8.27
C ILE A 156 -1.77 3.74 -8.66
N ARG A 157 -2.36 4.24 -9.75
CA ARG A 157 -2.17 5.63 -10.21
C ARG A 157 -2.39 6.65 -9.10
N THR A 158 -3.54 6.58 -8.42
CA THR A 158 -3.90 7.56 -7.38
C THR A 158 -3.04 7.47 -6.13
N ARG A 159 -2.51 6.29 -5.78
CA ARG A 159 -1.54 6.14 -4.68
C ARG A 159 -0.19 6.72 -5.06
N SER A 160 0.29 6.42 -6.27
CA SER A 160 1.53 6.97 -6.81
C SER A 160 1.47 8.50 -6.88
N TYR A 161 0.37 9.05 -7.41
CA TYR A 161 0.11 10.49 -7.44
C TYR A 161 0.16 11.11 -6.03
N ARG A 162 -0.51 10.51 -5.05
CA ARG A 162 -0.53 11.02 -3.67
C ARG A 162 0.88 11.07 -3.07
N GLU A 163 1.67 10.02 -3.22
CA GLU A 163 3.02 9.98 -2.65
C GLU A 163 3.96 10.93 -3.39
N LEU A 164 3.85 11.04 -4.73
CA LEU A 164 4.57 12.04 -5.52
C LEU A 164 4.29 13.47 -5.03
N MET A 165 3.02 13.84 -4.86
CA MET A 165 2.63 15.15 -4.33
C MET A 165 3.18 15.40 -2.92
N ARG A 166 3.27 14.35 -2.10
CA ARG A 166 3.86 14.44 -0.75
C ARG A 166 5.35 14.76 -0.82
N ILE A 167 6.10 14.06 -1.67
CA ILE A 167 7.54 14.29 -1.87
C ILE A 167 7.77 15.73 -2.34
N LEU A 168 6.98 16.20 -3.32
CA LEU A 168 7.10 17.57 -3.82
C LEU A 168 6.84 18.61 -2.74
N LYS A 169 5.84 18.40 -1.89
CA LYS A 169 5.58 19.34 -0.79
C LYS A 169 6.72 19.38 0.23
N GLN A 170 7.41 18.25 0.46
CA GLN A 170 8.41 18.11 1.53
C GLN A 170 9.83 18.45 1.08
N GLU A 171 10.22 18.05 -0.14
CA GLU A 171 11.63 17.95 -0.52
C GLU A 171 11.99 18.77 -1.78
N TYR A 172 10.99 19.33 -2.50
CA TYR A 172 11.23 20.09 -3.73
C TYR A 172 12.20 21.27 -3.56
N HIS A 173 12.16 21.91 -2.40
CA HIS A 173 13.06 23.04 -2.07
C HIS A 173 14.49 22.59 -1.79
N GLY A 174 14.72 21.34 -1.39
CA GLY A 174 16.05 20.76 -1.21
C GLY A 174 16.73 20.32 -2.50
N TRP A 175 15.99 20.25 -3.62
CA TRP A 175 16.53 19.77 -4.89
C TRP A 175 17.40 20.79 -5.61
N GLY A 176 18.48 20.30 -6.22
CA GLY A 176 19.34 21.09 -7.11
C GLY A 176 18.64 21.47 -8.43
N ARG A 177 19.25 22.40 -9.18
CA ARG A 177 18.69 22.88 -10.47
C ARG A 177 18.45 21.75 -11.47
N ALA A 178 19.37 20.79 -11.58
CA ALA A 178 19.28 19.66 -12.49
C ALA A 178 18.08 18.74 -12.18
N GLN A 179 17.92 18.34 -10.92
CA GLN A 179 16.80 17.51 -10.45
C GLN A 179 15.44 18.19 -10.70
N ARG A 180 15.33 19.49 -10.39
CA ARG A 180 14.10 20.26 -10.66
C ARG A 180 13.79 20.39 -12.16
N ARG A 181 14.81 20.47 -13.02
CA ARG A 181 14.64 20.53 -14.47
C ARG A 181 14.15 19.19 -15.01
N GLU A 182 14.78 18.09 -14.59
CA GLU A 182 14.39 16.73 -14.98
C GLU A 182 12.96 16.41 -14.55
N PHE A 183 12.61 16.73 -13.29
CA PHE A 183 11.25 16.56 -12.80
C PHE A 183 10.23 17.34 -13.65
N ARG A 184 10.49 18.63 -13.91
CA ARG A 184 9.60 19.47 -14.75
C ARG A 184 9.42 18.88 -16.14
N LYS A 185 10.49 18.39 -16.77
CA LYS A 185 10.43 17.75 -18.10
C LYS A 185 9.52 16.52 -18.09
N ARG A 186 9.66 15.65 -17.08
CA ARG A 186 8.83 14.44 -16.97
C ARG A 186 7.37 14.73 -16.63
N VAL A 187 7.10 15.71 -15.77
CA VAL A 187 5.72 16.13 -15.49
C VAL A 187 5.08 16.76 -16.72
N ALA A 188 5.84 17.55 -17.48
CA ALA A 188 5.36 18.16 -18.73
C ALA A 188 4.96 17.09 -19.77
N TYR A 189 5.64 15.93 -19.79
CA TYR A 189 5.27 14.82 -20.67
C TYR A 189 3.84 14.29 -20.45
N PHE A 190 3.36 14.27 -19.20
CA PHE A 190 1.97 13.88 -18.92
C PHE A 190 0.97 14.93 -19.41
N GLY A 191 1.39 16.19 -19.53
CA GLY A 191 0.52 17.29 -19.87
C GLY A 191 -0.42 17.71 -18.71
N PRO A 192 -0.92 18.94 -18.75
CA PRO A 192 -1.79 19.49 -17.70
C PRO A 192 -3.12 18.73 -17.58
N GLU A 193 -3.64 18.20 -18.69
CA GLU A 193 -4.90 17.48 -18.73
C GLU A 193 -4.83 16.15 -17.97
N ARG A 194 -3.83 15.30 -18.22
CA ARG A 194 -3.68 14.03 -17.47
C ARG A 194 -3.46 14.27 -15.98
N LEU A 195 -2.71 15.31 -15.61
CA LEU A 195 -2.53 15.69 -14.21
C LEU A 195 -3.85 16.12 -13.55
N SER A 196 -4.71 16.82 -14.31
CA SER A 196 -6.07 17.17 -13.87
C SER A 196 -6.91 15.92 -13.62
N ILE A 197 -6.87 14.95 -14.54
CA ILE A 197 -7.56 13.65 -14.39
C ILE A 197 -7.07 12.91 -13.13
N LEU A 198 -5.75 12.76 -12.95
CA LEU A 198 -5.16 12.10 -11.78
C LEU A 198 -5.57 12.78 -10.46
N LYS A 199 -5.61 14.12 -10.46
CA LYS A 199 -6.10 14.91 -9.32
C LYS A 199 -7.59 14.63 -9.06
N ALA A 200 -8.42 14.61 -10.09
CA ALA A 200 -9.84 14.32 -9.97
C ALA A 200 -10.10 12.89 -9.46
N GLU A 201 -9.39 11.89 -9.99
CA GLU A 201 -9.43 10.51 -9.52
C GLU A 201 -9.08 10.40 -8.03
N TYR A 202 -7.97 11.04 -7.62
CA TYR A 202 -7.54 11.07 -6.22
C TYR A 202 -8.59 11.72 -5.30
N LEU A 203 -9.14 12.86 -5.71
CA LEU A 203 -10.19 13.55 -4.95
C LEU A 203 -11.47 12.71 -4.87
N GLY A 204 -11.87 12.06 -5.96
CA GLY A 204 -13.03 11.17 -6.01
C GLY A 204 -12.88 9.96 -5.09
N LEU A 205 -11.74 9.28 -5.10
CA LEU A 205 -11.47 8.16 -4.17
C LEU A 205 -11.42 8.65 -2.71
N ARG A 206 -10.85 9.83 -2.46
CA ARG A 206 -10.82 10.43 -1.12
C ARG A 206 -12.22 10.78 -0.62
N ALA A 207 -13.09 11.28 -1.48
CA ALA A 207 -14.50 11.55 -1.19
C ALA A 207 -15.25 10.25 -0.88
N LYS A 208 -15.18 9.23 -1.76
CA LYS A 208 -15.78 7.90 -1.53
C LYS A 208 -15.30 7.25 -0.23
N ALA A 209 -14.02 7.41 0.13
CA ALA A 209 -13.50 6.88 1.39
C ALA A 209 -14.10 7.55 2.64
N ARG A 210 -14.69 8.74 2.50
CA ARG A 210 -15.33 9.54 3.55
C ARG A 210 -16.86 9.57 3.43
N GLU A 211 -17.41 9.03 2.35
CA GLU A 211 -18.85 9.01 2.07
C GLU A 211 -19.59 8.12 3.08
N VAL A 212 -20.79 8.56 3.45
CA VAL A 212 -21.81 7.73 4.10
C VAL A 212 -22.99 7.71 3.16
N ARG A 213 -23.36 6.53 2.67
CA ARG A 213 -24.51 6.35 1.79
C ARG A 213 -25.65 5.70 2.56
N ILE A 214 -26.84 6.28 2.43
CA ILE A 214 -28.08 5.80 3.03
C ILE A 214 -29.05 5.49 1.90
N GLU A 215 -29.57 4.27 1.89
CA GLU A 215 -30.60 3.80 0.98
C GLU A 215 -31.79 3.32 1.81
N ILE A 216 -33.00 3.77 1.45
CA ILE A 216 -34.24 3.41 2.12
C ILE A 216 -35.14 2.83 1.04
N THR A 217 -35.60 1.60 1.24
CA THR A 217 -36.41 0.87 0.28
C THR A 217 -37.64 0.28 0.98
N PRO A 218 -38.87 0.57 0.50
CA PRO A 218 -40.05 -0.10 1.02
C PRO A 218 -40.03 -1.58 0.59
N ILE A 219 -40.31 -2.49 1.52
CA ILE A 219 -40.42 -3.94 1.31
C ILE A 219 -41.66 -4.42 2.07
N ASN A 220 -42.73 -4.73 1.34
CA ASN A 220 -44.03 -5.12 1.91
C ASN A 220 -44.53 -4.10 2.94
N ASP A 221 -44.77 -4.53 4.18
CA ASP A 221 -45.24 -3.73 5.31
C ASP A 221 -44.08 -3.13 6.14
N MET A 222 -42.86 -3.11 5.60
CA MET A 222 -41.66 -2.60 6.27
C MET A 222 -40.80 -1.71 5.36
N PHE A 223 -39.84 -1.01 5.97
CA PHE A 223 -38.75 -0.32 5.28
C PHE A 223 -37.43 -1.01 5.57
N LYS A 224 -36.64 -1.25 4.52
CA LYS A 224 -35.25 -1.67 4.58
C LYS A 224 -34.35 -0.44 4.45
N ILE A 225 -33.58 -0.16 5.49
CA ILE A 225 -32.59 0.92 5.52
C ILE A 225 -31.21 0.30 5.41
N TYR A 226 -30.49 0.62 4.34
CA TYR A 226 -29.13 0.18 4.10
C TYR A 226 -28.16 1.36 4.25
N VAL A 227 -27.25 1.25 5.20
CA VAL A 227 -26.20 2.25 5.45
C VAL A 227 -24.85 1.67 5.06
N ARG A 228 -24.14 2.34 4.14
CA ARG A 228 -22.79 1.97 3.71
C ARG A 228 -21.79 3.04 4.11
N LEU A 229 -20.76 2.64 4.84
CA LEU A 229 -19.71 3.53 5.32
C LEU A 229 -18.46 3.46 4.46
N GLY A 230 -17.92 4.62 4.09
CA GLY A 230 -16.59 4.76 3.52
C GLY A 230 -15.50 4.24 4.46
N HIS A 231 -14.36 3.81 3.89
CA HIS A 231 -13.25 3.20 4.63
C HIS A 231 -12.68 4.06 5.78
N LYS A 232 -12.73 5.39 5.68
CA LYS A 232 -12.27 6.28 6.76
C LYS A 232 -13.30 6.47 7.86
N ILE A 233 -14.60 6.37 7.54
CA ILE A 233 -15.68 6.50 8.52
C ILE A 233 -15.77 5.25 9.40
N ARG A 234 -15.67 4.05 8.80
CA ARG A 234 -15.75 2.76 9.53
C ARG A 234 -14.69 2.59 10.64
N LYS A 235 -13.59 3.36 10.60
CA LYS A 235 -12.53 3.32 11.63
C LYS A 235 -12.94 4.00 12.93
N LYS A 236 -14.04 4.74 12.92
CA LYS A 236 -14.53 5.48 14.07
C LYS A 236 -15.89 4.91 14.50
N PRO A 237 -16.25 5.02 15.79
CA PRO A 237 -17.61 4.73 16.22
C PRO A 237 -18.57 5.72 15.54
N ILE A 238 -19.71 5.19 15.10
CA ILE A 238 -20.80 5.96 14.50
C ILE A 238 -22.09 5.67 15.27
N THR A 239 -23.07 6.56 15.16
CA THR A 239 -24.43 6.35 15.66
C THR A 239 -25.40 6.49 14.50
N ILE A 240 -26.35 5.58 14.37
CA ILE A 240 -27.43 5.67 13.38
C ILE A 240 -28.71 5.98 14.15
N SER A 241 -29.44 7.01 13.76
CA SER A 241 -30.76 7.34 14.31
C SER A 241 -31.80 7.16 13.22
N ILE A 242 -32.92 6.52 13.55
CA ILE A 242 -34.06 6.34 12.66
C ILE A 242 -35.26 6.97 13.36
N THR A 243 -35.83 8.02 12.78
CA THR A 243 -37.00 8.70 13.36
C THR A 243 -38.27 7.94 12.95
N GLY A 244 -39.10 7.56 13.92
CA GLY A 244 -40.33 6.77 13.73
C GLY A 244 -40.50 5.60 14.72
N LYS A 245 -39.39 5.11 15.30
CA LYS A 245 -39.31 4.27 16.52
C LYS A 245 -37.96 4.55 17.21
N GLN A 246 -37.82 4.17 18.48
CA GLN A 246 -36.63 4.40 19.33
C GLN A 246 -35.28 4.43 18.59
N THR A 247 -34.43 5.40 18.97
CA THR A 247 -33.04 5.54 18.55
C THR A 247 -32.28 4.22 18.75
N GLN A 248 -31.97 3.51 17.66
CA GLN A 248 -31.09 2.34 17.71
C GLN A 248 -29.63 2.78 17.51
N SER A 249 -28.92 3.02 18.61
CA SER A 249 -27.49 3.31 18.56
C SER A 249 -26.68 2.05 18.25
N PHE A 250 -26.14 1.95 17.04
CA PHE A 250 -25.17 0.92 16.67
C PHE A 250 -23.74 1.42 16.82
N THR A 251 -23.11 1.18 17.97
CA THR A 251 -21.68 1.42 18.17
C THR A 251 -20.88 0.25 17.59
N GLY A 252 -20.29 0.41 16.39
CA GLY A 252 -19.42 -0.63 15.84
C GLY A 252 -18.74 -0.27 14.52
N HIS A 253 -17.70 -1.04 14.16
CA HIS A 253 -16.91 -0.86 12.94
C HIS A 253 -17.47 -1.59 11.71
N ARG A 254 -18.80 -1.72 11.60
CA ARG A 254 -19.42 -2.50 10.50
C ARG A 254 -19.35 -1.74 9.17
N LYS A 255 -18.93 -2.42 8.11
CA LYS A 255 -18.81 -1.86 6.74
C LYS A 255 -20.18 -1.46 6.17
N HIS A 256 -21.20 -2.23 6.53
CA HIS A 256 -22.58 -2.04 6.16
C HIS A 256 -23.48 -2.39 7.34
N THR A 257 -24.60 -1.68 7.46
CA THR A 257 -25.65 -1.97 8.42
C THR A 257 -26.97 -1.98 7.67
N THR A 258 -27.71 -3.07 7.80
CA THR A 258 -29.07 -3.20 7.26
C THR A 258 -30.03 -3.22 8.44
N ILE A 259 -31.03 -2.33 8.43
CA ILE A 259 -32.03 -2.21 9.48
C ILE A 259 -33.40 -2.38 8.81
N TYR A 260 -34.27 -3.17 9.43
CA TYR A 260 -35.66 -3.33 9.02
C TYR A 260 -36.56 -2.68 10.06
N CYS A 261 -37.48 -1.82 9.64
CA CYS A 261 -38.43 -1.19 10.55
C CYS A 261 -39.84 -1.15 9.94
N LYS A 262 -40.83 -1.43 10.78
CA LYS A 262 -42.25 -1.31 10.44
C LYS A 262 -42.74 0.05 10.93
N LEU A 263 -43.04 0.95 10.00
CA LEU A 263 -43.43 2.34 10.27
C LEU A 263 -44.61 2.75 9.38
N PRO A 264 -45.52 3.60 9.89
CA PRO A 264 -46.67 4.08 9.13
C PRO A 264 -46.30 5.03 7.99
N HIS A 265 -45.10 5.61 8.04
CA HIS A 265 -44.56 6.55 7.06
C HIS A 265 -43.08 6.24 6.79
N PRO A 266 -42.51 6.72 5.66
CA PRO A 266 -41.08 6.58 5.36
C PRO A 266 -40.19 7.07 6.53
N PRO A 267 -39.21 6.25 6.96
CA PRO A 267 -38.30 6.61 8.04
C PRO A 267 -37.32 7.69 7.62
N LYS A 268 -37.08 8.66 8.50
CA LYS A 268 -35.90 9.50 8.43
C LYS A 268 -34.70 8.79 9.05
N CYS A 269 -33.59 8.65 8.31
CA CYS A 269 -32.35 8.04 8.79
C CYS A 269 -31.22 9.08 8.84
N ILE A 270 -30.58 9.22 10.00
CA ILE A 270 -29.47 10.14 10.24
C ILE A 270 -28.26 9.37 10.78
N VAL A 271 -27.08 9.58 10.21
CA VAL A 271 -25.82 8.98 10.67
C VAL A 271 -24.95 10.05 11.31
N TYR A 272 -24.44 9.77 12.50
CA TYR A 272 -23.62 10.68 13.30
C TYR A 272 -22.23 10.12 13.56
N HIS A 273 -21.29 11.04 13.79
CA HIS A 273 -20.03 10.77 14.48
C HIS A 273 -19.77 11.89 15.48
N ASN A 274 -19.64 11.56 16.77
CA ASN A 274 -19.47 12.53 17.86
C ASN A 274 -20.46 13.72 17.74
N GLN A 275 -21.77 13.42 17.65
CA GLN A 275 -22.86 14.39 17.50
C GLN A 275 -22.89 15.20 16.19
N THR A 276 -21.87 15.08 15.33
CA THR A 276 -21.88 15.70 13.99
C THR A 276 -22.64 14.80 13.01
N ILE A 277 -23.58 15.38 12.26
CA ILE A 277 -24.31 14.68 11.20
C ILE A 277 -23.34 14.41 10.03
N LEU A 278 -23.17 13.14 9.69
CA LEU A 278 -22.37 12.69 8.54
C LEU A 278 -23.21 12.52 7.27
N ALA A 279 -24.46 12.09 7.40
CA ALA A 279 -25.43 11.96 6.32
C ALA A 279 -26.86 11.88 6.88
N GLN A 280 -27.83 12.32 6.08
CA GLN A 280 -29.26 12.21 6.36
C GLN A 280 -29.97 11.78 5.08
N LYS A 281 -31.03 10.98 5.24
CA LYS A 281 -32.00 10.68 4.18
C LYS A 281 -33.40 10.62 4.78
N ASP A 282 -34.31 11.30 4.11
CA ASP A 282 -35.75 11.30 4.41
C ASP A 282 -36.48 10.25 3.55
#